data_AF-A0A821K4I2-F1
#
_entry.id   AF-A0A821K4I2-F1
#
_cell.length_a   1.000
_cell.length_b   1.000
_cell.length_c   1.000
_cell.angle_alpha   90.00
_cell.angle_beta   90.00
_cell.angle_gamma   90.00
#
_symmetry.space_group_name_H-M   'P 1'
#
loop_
_entity.id
_entity.type
_entity.pdbx_description
1 polymer ?
#
loop_
_entity_poly.entity_id
_entity_poly.type
_entity_poly.pdbx_seq_one_letter_code
_entity_poly.pdbx_strand_id
1 'polypeptide(L)'
;LTHKLLLSVTEQLEQTWKPTSLSRDESDMLREAFTLFINHCFKQLTKIRELFPAANKTSMERLEQILTILMKLHSMEVFRHCCPFQNSLQHELTSIIKTGTIEWFDRIATQITKPRLRSDEDTLRNTSELRKLVLSAYLSEY
;
A
#
# COMPACT_ATOMS: atom_id res chain seq x y z
N LEU A 1 -20.70 1.58 6.74
CA LEU A 1 -21.14 1.41 8.15
C LEU A 1 -20.00 1.04 9.10
N THR A 2 -18.91 0.42 8.66
CA THR A 2 -17.85 -0.13 9.53
C THR A 2 -16.90 0.91 10.16
N HIS A 3 -16.57 2.00 9.47
CA HIS A 3 -15.59 2.98 9.96
C HIS A 3 -16.10 3.88 11.11
N LYS A 4 -17.32 4.42 10.97
CA LYS A 4 -17.97 5.22 12.03
C LYS A 4 -18.18 4.42 13.31
N LEU A 5 -18.53 3.13 13.18
CA LEU A 5 -18.64 2.22 14.31
C LEU A 5 -17.29 2.04 14.98
N LEU A 6 -16.22 1.82 14.20
CA LEU A 6 -14.89 1.64 14.75
C LEU A 6 -14.41 2.89 15.51
N LEU A 7 -14.64 4.09 14.96
CA LEU A 7 -14.39 5.35 15.68
C LEU A 7 -15.15 5.42 17.00
N SER A 8 -16.45 5.13 16.96
CA SER A 8 -17.30 5.18 18.16
C SER A 8 -16.86 4.18 19.23
N VAL A 9 -16.52 2.95 18.86
CA VAL A 9 -15.99 1.93 19.79
C VAL A 9 -14.65 2.36 20.36
N THR A 10 -13.78 2.95 19.52
CA THR A 10 -12.48 3.47 19.93
C THR A 10 -12.63 4.63 20.93
N GLU A 11 -13.60 5.52 20.72
CA GLU A 11 -13.91 6.62 21.65
C GLU A 11 -14.52 6.12 22.96
N GLN A 12 -15.44 5.16 22.90
CA GLN A 12 -16.03 4.54 24.09
C GLN A 12 -14.96 3.82 24.92
N LEU A 13 -14.04 3.11 24.27
CA LEU A 13 -12.92 2.45 24.92
C LEU A 13 -12.06 3.47 25.66
N GLU A 14 -11.68 4.58 25.01
CA GLU A 14 -10.88 5.64 25.66
C GLU A 14 -11.61 6.28 26.84
N GLN A 15 -12.93 6.52 26.73
CA GLN A 15 -13.72 7.14 27.81
C GLN A 15 -13.90 6.22 29.02
N THR A 16 -13.94 4.91 28.79
CA THR A 16 -14.23 3.91 29.84
C THR A 16 -12.96 3.37 30.48
N TRP A 17 -11.82 3.46 29.77
CA TRP A 17 -10.56 2.89 30.21
C TRP A 17 -10.01 3.57 31.46
N LYS A 18 -9.47 2.76 32.38
CA LYS A 18 -8.69 3.20 33.54
C LYS A 18 -7.39 2.38 33.60
N PRO A 19 -6.29 2.91 34.13
CA PRO A 19 -5.01 2.18 34.18
C PRO A 19 -5.05 0.82 34.90
N THR A 20 -6.04 0.59 35.77
CA THR A 20 -6.25 -0.67 36.50
C THR A 20 -7.41 -1.52 35.96
N SER A 21 -8.06 -1.10 34.87
CA SER A 21 -9.28 -1.74 34.38
C SER A 21 -9.05 -2.98 33.51
N LEU A 22 -7.82 -3.22 33.06
CA LEU A 22 -7.49 -4.35 32.20
C LEU A 22 -6.60 -5.35 32.94
N SER A 23 -6.99 -6.62 32.92
CA SER A 23 -6.11 -7.73 33.24
C SER A 23 -5.00 -7.87 32.18
N ARG A 24 -3.98 -8.66 32.49
CA ARG A 24 -2.88 -8.94 31.55
C ARG A 24 -3.38 -9.57 30.26
N ASP A 25 -4.27 -10.56 30.37
CA ASP A 25 -4.80 -11.28 29.22
C ASP A 25 -5.66 -10.37 28.33
N GLU A 26 -6.46 -9.49 28.93
CA GLU A 26 -7.24 -8.48 28.18
C GLU A 26 -6.34 -7.46 27.48
N SER A 27 -5.28 -7.02 28.14
CA SER A 27 -4.27 -6.13 27.53
C SER A 27 -3.57 -6.79 26.35
N ASP A 28 -3.21 -8.07 26.47
CA ASP A 28 -2.58 -8.84 25.40
C ASP A 28 -3.53 -9.06 24.21
N MET A 29 -4.80 -9.40 24.46
CA MET A 29 -5.83 -9.52 23.42
C MET A 29 -6.08 -8.18 22.71
N LEU A 30 -6.14 -7.08 23.46
CA LEU A 30 -6.35 -5.75 22.91
C LEU A 30 -5.15 -5.29 22.08
N ARG A 31 -3.93 -5.57 22.54
CA ARG A 31 -2.70 -5.34 21.76
C ARG A 31 -2.72 -6.09 20.44
N GLU A 32 -3.13 -7.36 20.44
CA GLU A 32 -3.23 -8.16 19.23
C GLU A 32 -4.26 -7.56 18.26
N ALA A 33 -5.45 -7.20 18.76
CA ALA A 33 -6.49 -6.55 17.96
C ALA A 33 -6.00 -5.23 17.34
N PHE A 34 -5.33 -4.37 18.12
CA PHE A 34 -4.72 -3.14 17.61
C PHE A 34 -3.69 -3.41 16.53
N THR A 35 -2.81 -4.39 16.75
CA THR A 35 -1.74 -4.76 15.81
C THR A 35 -2.32 -5.27 14.49
N LEU A 36 -3.32 -6.15 14.55
CA LEU A 36 -4.01 -6.66 13.36
C LEU A 36 -4.69 -5.54 12.57
N PHE A 37 -5.36 -4.62 13.28
CA PHE A 37 -6.03 -3.49 12.65
C PHE A 37 -5.03 -2.54 11.97
N ILE A 38 -3.97 -2.13 12.67
CA ILE A 38 -2.93 -1.25 12.13
C ILE A 38 -2.27 -1.89 10.91
N ASN A 39 -1.90 -3.17 11.00
CA ASN A 39 -1.31 -3.90 9.88
C ASN A 39 -2.24 -3.97 8.67
N HIS A 40 -3.54 -4.14 8.90
CA HIS A 40 -4.54 -4.11 7.83
C HIS A 40 -4.60 -2.75 7.15
N CYS A 41 -4.65 -1.66 7.92
CA CYS A 41 -4.62 -0.29 7.37
C CYS A 41 -3.33 -0.02 6.60
N PHE A 42 -2.19 -0.39 7.16
CA PHE A 42 -0.87 -0.21 6.54
C PHE A 42 -0.74 -0.97 5.22
N LYS A 43 -1.25 -2.20 5.13
CA LYS A 43 -1.33 -2.97 3.87
C LYS A 43 -2.18 -2.29 2.79
N GLN A 44 -3.20 -1.52 3.18
CA GLN A 44 -3.95 -0.72 2.21
C GLN A 44 -3.16 0.53 1.78
N LEU A 45 -2.47 1.17 2.73
CA LEU A 45 -1.67 2.36 2.46
C LEU A 45 -0.42 2.08 1.62
N THR A 46 0.16 0.88 1.63
CA THR A 46 1.20 0.52 0.66
C THR A 46 0.70 0.58 -0.78
N LYS A 47 -0.61 0.37 -0.99
CA LYS A 47 -1.26 0.39 -2.30
C LYS A 47 -2.06 1.67 -2.54
N ILE A 48 -1.64 2.79 -1.94
CA ILE A 48 -2.43 4.04 -1.93
C ILE A 48 -2.83 4.51 -3.33
N ARG A 49 -1.93 4.38 -4.32
CA ARG A 49 -2.16 4.77 -5.72
C ARG A 49 -3.17 3.88 -6.45
N GLU A 50 -3.34 2.63 -6.01
CA GLU A 50 -4.22 1.65 -6.64
C GLU A 50 -5.61 1.66 -5.97
N LEU A 51 -5.64 1.73 -4.64
CA LEU A 51 -6.87 1.62 -3.86
C LEU A 51 -7.59 2.96 -3.66
N PHE A 52 -6.84 4.08 -3.68
CA PHE A 52 -7.37 5.42 -3.44
C PHE A 52 -7.01 6.38 -4.58
N PRO A 53 -7.50 6.13 -5.80
CA PRO A 53 -7.22 7.01 -6.94
C PRO A 53 -7.82 8.40 -6.69
N ALA A 54 -7.01 9.44 -6.92
CA ALA A 54 -7.39 10.83 -6.64
C ALA A 54 -8.67 11.29 -7.39
N ALA A 55 -8.99 10.67 -8.52
CA ALA A 55 -10.21 10.93 -9.29
C ALA A 55 -11.49 10.41 -8.61
N ASN A 56 -11.38 9.49 -7.64
CA ASN A 56 -12.52 8.90 -6.94
C ASN A 56 -12.65 9.49 -5.53
N LYS A 57 -13.57 10.45 -5.39
CA LYS A 57 -13.87 11.12 -4.12
C LYS A 57 -14.20 10.15 -2.98
N THR A 58 -15.00 9.11 -3.23
CA THR A 58 -15.37 8.13 -2.20
C THR A 58 -14.16 7.34 -1.69
N SER A 59 -13.20 7.06 -2.57
CA SER A 59 -11.95 6.41 -2.16
C SER A 59 -11.07 7.34 -1.33
N MET A 60 -11.00 8.63 -1.67
CA MET A 60 -10.29 9.63 -0.88
C MET A 60 -10.92 9.83 0.50
N GLU A 61 -12.25 9.87 0.60
CA GLU A 61 -12.97 9.92 1.89
C GLU A 61 -12.64 8.70 2.77
N ARG A 62 -12.52 7.50 2.16
CA ARG A 62 -12.10 6.29 2.87
C ARG A 62 -10.65 6.35 3.35
N LEU A 63 -9.75 6.93 2.56
CA LEU A 63 -8.37 7.13 2.94
C LEU A 63 -8.27 8.09 4.14
N GLU A 64 -8.95 9.23 4.07
CA GLU A 64 -9.01 10.22 5.16
C GLU A 64 -9.51 9.56 6.44
N GLN A 65 -10.61 8.81 6.34
CA GLN A 65 -11.17 8.01 7.42
C GLN A 65 -10.12 7.08 8.06
N ILE A 66 -9.40 6.28 7.27
CA ILE A 66 -8.36 5.37 7.79
C ILE A 66 -7.29 6.15 8.57
N LEU A 67 -6.82 7.27 8.01
CA LEU A 67 -5.81 8.11 8.65
C LEU A 67 -6.32 8.74 9.96
N THR A 68 -7.58 9.18 10.00
CA THR A 68 -8.21 9.70 11.22
C THR A 68 -8.23 8.67 12.33
N ILE A 69 -8.59 7.41 12.04
CA ILE A 69 -8.60 6.35 13.06
C ILE A 69 -7.18 6.04 13.53
N LEU A 70 -6.23 5.91 12.62
CA LEU A 70 -4.84 5.65 13.00
C LEU A 70 -4.31 6.77 13.92
N MET A 71 -4.57 8.03 13.58
CA MET A 71 -4.17 9.16 14.41
C MET A 71 -4.85 9.13 15.79
N LYS A 72 -6.15 8.83 15.84
CA LYS A 72 -6.89 8.69 17.09
C LYS A 72 -6.32 7.57 17.95
N LEU A 73 -6.08 6.41 17.36
CA LEU A 73 -5.56 5.23 18.05
C LEU A 73 -4.19 5.49 18.67
N HIS A 74 -3.25 6.09 17.93
CA HIS A 74 -1.93 6.45 18.45
C HIS A 74 -1.97 7.56 19.53
N SER A 75 -3.06 8.32 19.60
CA SER A 75 -3.26 9.36 20.64
C SER A 75 -3.82 8.82 21.95
N MET A 76 -4.41 7.62 21.94
CA MET A 76 -5.11 7.02 23.08
C MET A 76 -4.16 6.56 24.18
N GLU A 77 -4.60 6.73 25.43
CA GLU A 77 -3.84 6.26 26.58
C GLU A 77 -3.84 4.73 26.69
N VAL A 78 -5.00 4.09 26.44
CA VAL A 78 -5.09 2.63 26.41
C VAL A 78 -4.16 2.02 25.37
N PHE A 79 -4.01 2.67 24.21
CA PHE A 79 -3.12 2.21 23.16
C PHE A 79 -1.66 2.30 23.60
N ARG A 80 -1.23 3.43 24.18
CA ARG A 80 0.13 3.57 24.72
C ARG A 80 0.41 2.58 25.85
N HIS A 81 -0.60 2.26 26.65
CA HIS A 81 -0.48 1.27 27.72
C HIS A 81 -0.29 -0.15 27.16
N CYS A 82 -1.08 -0.55 26.16
CA CYS A 82 -0.99 -1.88 25.55
C CYS A 82 0.22 -2.02 24.61
N CYS A 83 0.67 -0.93 23.99
CA CYS A 83 1.72 -0.87 22.97
C CYS A 83 2.80 0.17 23.32
N PRO A 84 3.58 0.00 24.41
CA PRO A 84 4.49 1.05 24.91
C PRO A 84 5.71 1.33 24.00
N PHE A 85 6.09 0.38 23.15
CA PHE A 85 7.26 0.49 22.26
C PHE A 85 6.88 0.74 20.79
N GLN A 86 5.66 1.21 20.53
CA GLN A 86 5.21 1.52 19.16
C GLN A 86 6.04 2.67 18.58
N ASN A 87 6.46 2.55 17.33
CA ASN A 87 7.05 3.67 16.58
C ASN A 87 6.05 4.83 16.46
N SER A 88 6.55 6.04 16.21
CA SER A 88 5.66 7.16 15.91
C SER A 88 4.87 6.86 14.63
N LEU A 89 3.56 7.14 14.65
CA LEU A 89 2.70 6.91 13.49
C LEU A 89 3.27 7.57 12.22
N GLN A 90 3.85 8.77 12.37
CA GLN A 90 4.48 9.48 11.25
C GLN A 90 5.66 8.70 10.64
N HIS A 91 6.49 8.06 11.47
CA HIS A 91 7.61 7.27 11.01
C HIS A 91 7.13 6.03 10.25
N GLU A 92 6.15 5.31 10.79
CA GLU A 92 5.56 4.13 10.15
C GLU A 92 4.91 4.49 8.82
N LEU A 93 4.05 5.52 8.81
CA LEU A 93 3.39 6.00 7.59
C LEU A 93 4.40 6.40 6.51
N THR A 94 5.45 7.14 6.89
CA THR A 94 6.50 7.54 5.95
C THR A 94 7.19 6.33 5.33
N SER A 95 7.53 5.33 6.15
CA SER A 95 8.18 4.10 5.69
C SER A 95 7.27 3.32 4.72
N ILE A 96 6.00 3.15 5.08
CA ILE A 96 5.00 2.43 4.30
C ILE A 96 4.76 3.10 2.94
N ILE A 97 4.57 4.41 2.92
CA ILE A 97 4.32 5.16 1.69
C ILE A 97 5.55 5.13 0.78
N LYS A 98 6.76 5.24 1.34
CA LYS A 98 8.01 5.10 0.58
C LYS A 98 8.11 3.71 -0.05
N THR A 99 7.93 2.66 0.76
CA THR A 99 8.00 1.27 0.30
C THR A 99 6.97 1.01 -0.79
N GLY A 100 5.71 1.34 -0.56
CA GLY A 100 4.64 1.18 -1.55
C GLY A 100 4.85 2.00 -2.82
N THR A 101 5.50 3.16 -2.71
CA THR A 101 5.87 3.98 -3.88
C THR A 101 6.95 3.32 -4.72
N ILE A 102 7.99 2.79 -4.10
CA ILE A 102 9.07 2.06 -4.77
C ILE A 102 8.49 0.82 -5.47
N GLU A 103 7.71 0.01 -4.75
CA GLU A 103 7.07 -1.20 -5.30
C GLU A 103 6.16 -0.89 -6.50
N TRP A 104 5.35 0.18 -6.39
CA TRP A 104 4.51 0.63 -7.49
C TRP A 104 5.36 1.06 -8.69
N PHE A 105 6.42 1.85 -8.46
CA PHE A 105 7.28 2.35 -9.52
C PHE A 105 8.00 1.20 -10.23
N ASP A 106 8.58 0.25 -9.51
CA ASP A 106 9.26 -0.92 -10.08
C ASP A 106 8.29 -1.77 -10.92
N ARG A 107 7.06 -1.96 -10.45
CA ARG A 107 6.03 -2.66 -11.21
C ARG A 107 5.66 -1.93 -12.49
N ILE A 108 5.48 -0.61 -12.45
CA ILE A 108 5.18 0.19 -13.65
C ILE A 108 6.38 0.19 -14.61
N ALA A 109 7.60 0.38 -14.09
CA ALA A 109 8.82 0.36 -14.88
C ALA A 109 9.01 -0.99 -15.60
N THR A 110 8.81 -2.10 -14.91
CA THR A 110 8.86 -3.44 -15.52
C THR A 110 7.75 -3.66 -16.55
N GLN A 111 6.53 -3.16 -16.30
CA GLN A 111 5.41 -3.23 -17.24
C GLN A 111 5.62 -2.39 -18.51
N ILE A 112 6.33 -1.25 -18.42
CA ILE A 112 6.63 -0.39 -19.57
C ILE A 112 7.85 -0.92 -20.35
N THR A 113 8.86 -1.41 -19.64
CA THR A 113 10.14 -1.82 -20.23
C THR A 113 10.02 -3.15 -21.00
N LYS A 114 9.27 -4.12 -20.48
CA LYS A 114 9.07 -5.42 -21.15
C LYS A 114 8.46 -5.33 -22.56
N PRO A 115 7.37 -4.58 -22.81
CA PRO A 115 6.83 -4.42 -24.16
C PRO A 115 7.73 -3.61 -25.08
N ARG A 116 8.49 -2.63 -24.57
CA ARG A 116 9.48 -1.89 -25.38
C ARG A 116 10.59 -2.79 -25.90
N LEU A 117 11.19 -3.59 -25.02
CA LEU A 117 12.23 -4.54 -25.42
C LEU A 117 11.75 -5.55 -26.47
N ARG A 118 10.52 -6.06 -26.33
CA ARG A 118 9.92 -6.93 -27.36
C ARG A 118 9.73 -6.23 -28.70
N SER A 119 9.23 -4.99 -28.69
CA SER A 119 9.05 -4.20 -29.91
C SER A 119 10.39 -3.93 -30.63
N ASP A 120 11.45 -3.68 -29.87
CA ASP A 120 12.78 -3.42 -30.43
C ASP A 120 13.40 -4.70 -31.03
N GLU A 121 13.26 -5.85 -30.34
CA GLU A 121 13.68 -7.16 -30.84
C GLU A 121 12.92 -7.56 -32.11
N ASP A 122 11.61 -7.35 -32.15
CA ASP A 122 10.79 -7.64 -33.33
C ASP A 122 11.17 -6.76 -34.52
N THR A 123 11.49 -5.48 -34.27
CA THR A 123 11.95 -4.55 -35.32
C THR A 123 13.31 -4.95 -35.88
N LEU A 124 14.26 -5.35 -35.02
CA LEU A 124 15.57 -5.85 -35.43
C LEU A 124 15.47 -7.16 -36.21
N ARG A 125 14.60 -8.08 -35.78
CA ARG A 125 14.35 -9.33 -36.50
C ARG A 125 13.76 -9.05 -37.88
N ASN A 126 12.73 -8.22 -37.97
CA ASN A 126 12.07 -7.88 -39.23
C ASN A 126 13.04 -7.22 -40.23
N THR A 127 13.87 -6.27 -39.76
CA THR A 127 14.88 -5.63 -40.62
C THR A 127 15.95 -6.62 -41.10
N SER A 128 16.36 -7.58 -40.27
CA SER A 128 17.31 -8.63 -40.67
C SER A 128 16.73 -9.58 -41.73
N GLU A 129 15.46 -9.94 -41.63
CA GLU A 129 14.78 -10.80 -42.60
C GLU A 129 14.57 -10.07 -43.93
N LEU A 130 14.16 -8.79 -43.90
CA LEU A 130 14.08 -7.97 -45.11
C LEU A 130 15.42 -7.89 -45.84
N ARG A 131 16.52 -7.70 -45.11
CA ARG A 131 17.86 -7.66 -45.70
C ARG A 131 18.22 -8.98 -46.38
N LYS A 132 17.89 -10.13 -45.76
CA LYS A 132 18.12 -11.46 -46.36
C LYS A 132 17.31 -11.65 -47.63
N LEU A 133 16.03 -11.27 -47.62
CA LEU A 133 15.15 -11.37 -48.78
C LEU A 133 15.67 -10.52 -49.95
N VAL A 134 16.05 -9.26 -49.68
CA VAL A 134 16.62 -8.38 -50.70
C VAL A 134 17.91 -8.97 -51.28
N LEU A 135 18.83 -9.44 -50.44
CA LEU A 135 20.06 -10.10 -50.90
C LEU A 135 19.78 -11.34 -51.74
N SER A 136 18.80 -12.17 -51.35
CA SER A 136 18.44 -13.37 -52.12
C SER A 136 17.81 -13.05 -53.48
N ALA A 137 17.03 -11.97 -53.58
CA ALA A 137 16.46 -11.51 -54.84
C ALA A 137 17.55 -10.99 -55.78
N TYR A 138 18.47 -10.16 -55.27
CA TYR A 138 19.61 -9.65 -56.04
C TYR A 138 20.55 -10.75 -56.54
N LEU A 139 20.77 -11.80 -55.75
CA LEU A 139 21.62 -12.93 -56.12
C LEU A 139 20.92 -13.94 -57.05
N SER A 140 19.59 -13.90 -57.17
CA SER A 140 18.83 -14.76 -58.08
C SER A 140 18.64 -14.14 -59.47
N GLU A 141 18.99 -12.86 -59.65
CA GLU A 141 18.98 -12.13 -60.92
C GLU A 141 20.34 -12.15 -61.65
N TYR A 142 21.32 -12.90 -61.12
CA TYR A 142 22.62 -13.20 -61.73
C TYR A 142 22.77 -14.71 -61.96
#